data_AF-A0AAX4HNH1-F1
#
_entry.id   AF-A0AAX4HNH1-F1
#
_cell.length_a   1.000
_cell.length_b   1.000
_cell.length_c   1.000
_cell.angle_alpha   90.00
_cell.angle_beta   90.00
_cell.angle_gamma   90.00
#
_symmetry.space_group_name_H-M   'P 1'
#
loop_
_entity.id
_entity.type
_entity.pdbx_description
1 polymer ?
#
loop_
_entity_poly.entity_id
_entity_poly.type
_entity_poly.pdbx_seq_one_letter_code
_entity_poly.pdbx_strand_id
1 'polypeptide(L)'
;MKFLALAFMLPLSVFAQTITLQDFKYPVQDVLTLKLSKEELFKSMDLSLIKPKDSICSSRAHMWSFDFKKKFEVDAPKIFLFFTRKNNRHGQFTWWYHVAPMVNEGGKLWVMDKGFPKKITSPLLRDEWMKNFVGDKSVCKEIKPGEDDLVDRMFREASFPVETQYGSHDCYYKITPAGYMTPGSVAKHILGKDEDGRPVSFNRDEMNLNEVYNACLEAHTAPWGWAVGAGQQACRNFVWN
;
A
#
# COMPACT_ATOMS: atom_id res chain seq x y z
N MET A 1 43.00 -9.66 44.80
CA MET A 1 41.90 -8.70 44.56
C MET A 1 41.24 -9.05 43.23
N LYS A 2 39.98 -9.50 43.24
CA LYS A 2 39.20 -9.75 42.02
C LYS A 2 38.31 -8.53 41.76
N PHE A 3 38.59 -7.77 40.71
CA PHE A 3 37.73 -6.69 40.25
C PHE A 3 36.58 -7.30 39.44
N LEU A 4 35.36 -7.22 39.99
CA LEU A 4 34.13 -7.57 39.29
C LEU A 4 33.74 -6.34 38.44
N ALA A 5 34.01 -6.37 37.14
CA ALA A 5 33.58 -5.34 36.21
C ALA A 5 32.09 -5.53 35.91
N LEU A 6 31.25 -4.70 36.53
CA LEU A 6 29.81 -4.66 36.27
C LEU A 6 29.58 -3.89 34.96
N ALA A 7 29.47 -4.61 33.84
CA ALA A 7 29.11 -4.01 32.55
C ALA A 7 27.64 -3.60 32.58
N PHE A 8 27.36 -2.31 32.82
CA PHE A 8 26.04 -1.73 32.61
C PHE A 8 25.71 -1.78 31.11
N MET A 9 24.88 -2.74 30.71
CA MET A 9 24.23 -2.68 29.41
C MET A 9 23.16 -1.57 29.46
N LEU A 10 23.52 -0.38 29.02
CA LEU A 10 22.54 0.66 28.76
C LEU A 10 21.65 0.16 27.60
N PRO A 11 20.32 0.07 27.79
CA PRO A 11 19.44 -0.29 26.69
C PRO A 11 19.58 0.79 25.62
N LEU A 12 20.08 0.42 24.44
CA LEU A 12 20.03 1.27 23.27
C LEU A 12 18.55 1.55 23.01
N SER A 13 18.10 2.75 23.35
CA SER A 13 16.77 3.20 22.97
C SER A 13 16.70 3.10 21.46
N VAL A 14 15.81 2.25 20.95
CA VAL A 14 15.48 2.21 19.53
C VAL A 14 14.88 3.58 19.22
N PHE A 15 15.73 4.49 18.75
CA PHE A 15 15.27 5.82 18.38
C PHE A 15 14.30 5.67 17.22
N ALA A 16 13.14 6.31 17.33
CA ALA A 16 12.21 6.43 16.22
C ALA A 16 12.93 7.02 15.00
N GLN A 17 12.79 6.39 13.85
CA GLN A 17 13.46 6.80 12.61
C GLN A 17 12.42 7.14 11.56
N THR A 18 12.28 8.43 11.23
CA THR A 18 11.44 8.86 10.11
C THR A 18 12.08 8.44 8.79
N ILE A 19 11.33 7.72 7.95
CA ILE A 19 11.73 7.39 6.58
C ILE A 19 11.18 8.48 5.66
N THR A 20 11.94 8.96 4.68
CA THR A 20 11.43 9.88 3.66
C THR A 20 11.33 9.19 2.30
N LEU A 21 10.13 9.17 1.71
CA LEU A 21 9.94 8.75 0.32
C LEU A 21 10.46 9.87 -0.59
N GLN A 22 11.69 9.72 -1.07
CA GLN A 22 12.42 10.78 -1.77
C GLN A 22 11.66 11.35 -2.97
N ASP A 23 11.03 10.47 -3.77
CA ASP A 23 10.31 10.85 -4.99
C ASP A 23 9.09 11.75 -4.71
N PHE A 24 8.55 11.70 -3.49
CA PHE A 24 7.38 12.45 -3.06
C PHE A 24 7.69 13.51 -2.00
N LYS A 25 8.94 13.58 -1.53
CA LYS A 25 9.34 14.36 -0.33
C LYS A 25 8.43 14.10 0.87
N TYR A 26 7.99 12.86 1.02
CA TYR A 26 6.94 12.48 1.97
C TYR A 26 7.54 11.78 3.20
N PRO A 27 7.48 12.39 4.39
CA PRO A 27 7.94 11.76 5.61
C PRO A 27 6.93 10.69 6.07
N VAL A 28 7.43 9.49 6.37
CA VAL A 28 6.68 8.39 6.94
C VAL A 28 7.00 8.34 8.44
N GLN A 29 6.03 8.79 9.24
CA GLN A 29 6.15 8.82 10.70
C GLN A 29 6.35 7.41 11.25
N ASP A 30 7.29 7.29 12.19
CA ASP A 30 7.51 6.04 12.93
C ASP A 30 6.40 5.86 13.97
N VAL A 31 5.65 4.76 13.88
CA VAL A 31 4.49 4.48 14.75
C VAL A 31 4.88 4.32 16.22
N LEU A 32 6.16 4.05 16.51
CA LEU A 32 6.68 4.03 17.89
C LEU A 32 6.57 5.42 18.56
N THR A 33 6.62 6.51 17.79
CA THR A 33 6.41 7.88 18.33
C THR A 33 4.99 8.10 18.84
N LEU A 34 4.04 7.30 18.36
CA LEU A 34 2.64 7.32 18.74
C LEU A 34 2.31 6.24 19.80
N LYS A 35 3.34 5.54 20.33
CA LYS A 35 3.19 4.40 21.24
C LYS A 35 2.33 3.27 20.65
N LEU A 36 2.42 3.08 19.33
CA LEU A 36 1.73 2.02 18.60
C LEU A 36 2.75 1.01 18.08
N SER A 37 2.27 -0.20 17.78
CA SER A 37 3.02 -1.21 17.03
C SER A 37 2.34 -1.58 15.71
N LYS A 38 3.12 -2.10 14.76
CA LYS A 38 2.60 -2.68 13.52
C LYS A 38 1.61 -3.81 13.78
N GLU A 39 1.80 -4.63 14.82
CA GLU A 39 0.87 -5.71 15.15
C GLU A 39 -0.48 -5.18 15.64
N GLU A 40 -0.49 -4.09 16.41
CA GLU A 40 -1.71 -3.43 16.88
C GLU A 40 -2.52 -2.88 15.70
N LEU A 41 -1.85 -2.15 14.79
CA LEU A 41 -2.46 -1.63 13.57
C LEU A 41 -2.98 -2.75 12.67
N PHE A 42 -2.28 -3.88 12.57
CA PHE A 42 -2.73 -5.00 11.74
C PHE A 42 -3.98 -5.68 12.32
N LYS A 43 -4.01 -5.84 13.64
CA LYS A 43 -5.17 -6.39 14.34
C LYS A 43 -6.38 -5.47 14.19
N SER A 44 -6.20 -4.14 14.18
CA SER A 44 -7.28 -3.17 14.06
C SER A 44 -7.93 -3.10 12.66
N MET A 45 -7.27 -3.63 11.62
CA MET A 45 -7.83 -3.63 10.26
C MET A 45 -9.17 -4.37 10.21
N ASP A 46 -10.23 -3.63 9.91
CA ASP A 46 -11.60 -4.10 9.91
C ASP A 46 -11.87 -4.99 8.69
N LEU A 47 -12.40 -6.20 8.94
CA LEU A 47 -12.84 -7.17 7.94
C LEU A 47 -14.37 -7.34 7.91
N SER A 48 -15.09 -6.65 8.80
CA SER A 48 -16.55 -6.64 8.85
C SER A 48 -17.13 -5.65 7.83
N LEU A 49 -16.54 -4.46 7.72
CA LEU A 49 -16.92 -3.47 6.72
C LEU A 49 -16.35 -3.81 5.33
N ILE A 50 -15.10 -4.27 5.28
CA ILE A 50 -14.35 -4.56 4.04
C ILE A 50 -14.43 -6.05 3.74
N LYS A 51 -15.06 -6.44 2.62
CA LYS A 51 -15.18 -7.84 2.21
C LYS A 51 -14.01 -8.23 1.29
N PRO A 52 -12.98 -8.97 1.76
CA PRO A 52 -11.74 -9.10 0.98
C PRO A 52 -11.89 -9.91 -0.31
N LYS A 53 -12.85 -10.83 -0.35
CA LYS A 53 -13.10 -11.69 -1.53
C LYS A 53 -13.85 -10.97 -2.65
N ASP A 54 -14.58 -9.92 -2.31
CA ASP A 54 -15.53 -9.26 -3.21
C ASP A 54 -15.11 -7.83 -3.58
N SER A 55 -13.95 -7.39 -3.10
CA SER A 55 -13.47 -6.01 -3.26
C SER A 55 -12.18 -5.91 -4.06
N ILE A 56 -11.92 -4.74 -4.63
CA ILE A 56 -10.68 -4.41 -5.31
C ILE A 56 -9.61 -4.05 -4.26
N CYS A 57 -8.37 -4.49 -4.50
CA CYS A 57 -7.25 -4.26 -3.60
C CYS A 57 -6.97 -2.77 -3.33
N SER A 58 -7.11 -1.90 -4.34
CA SER A 58 -6.95 -0.45 -4.19
C SER A 58 -7.95 0.15 -3.22
N SER A 59 -9.23 -0.26 -3.29
CA SER A 59 -10.26 0.22 -2.38
C SER A 59 -9.95 -0.18 -0.94
N ARG A 60 -9.60 -1.45 -0.71
CA ARG A 60 -9.22 -1.93 0.62
C ARG A 60 -8.04 -1.17 1.19
N ALA A 61 -6.98 -1.04 0.39
CA ALA A 61 -5.77 -0.36 0.82
C ALA A 61 -6.04 1.11 1.14
N HIS A 62 -6.87 1.78 0.35
CA HIS A 62 -7.26 3.15 0.57
C HIS A 62 -8.12 3.31 1.84
N MET A 63 -9.10 2.43 2.06
CA MET A 63 -9.90 2.43 3.28
C MET A 63 -9.07 2.16 4.54
N TRP A 64 -8.19 1.15 4.54
CA TRP A 64 -7.35 0.86 5.71
C TRP A 64 -6.36 1.99 6.00
N SER A 65 -5.80 2.63 4.97
CA SER A 65 -4.94 3.80 5.17
C SER A 65 -5.72 4.97 5.80
N PHE A 66 -6.96 5.19 5.34
CA PHE A 66 -7.84 6.21 5.91
C PHE A 66 -8.21 5.89 7.36
N ASP A 67 -8.53 4.63 7.65
CA ASP A 67 -8.86 4.16 9.00
C ASP A 67 -7.67 4.34 9.96
N PHE A 68 -6.44 4.08 9.48
CA PHE A 68 -5.22 4.33 10.24
C PHE A 68 -5.04 5.81 10.55
N LYS A 69 -5.24 6.69 9.57
CA LYS A 69 -5.17 8.13 9.77
C LYS A 69 -6.22 8.62 10.75
N LYS A 70 -7.47 8.18 10.59
CA LYS A 70 -8.61 8.62 11.39
C LYS A 70 -8.55 8.15 12.84
N LYS A 71 -8.16 6.90 13.09
CA LYS A 71 -8.17 6.30 14.44
C LYS A 71 -6.87 6.51 15.21
N PHE A 72 -5.75 6.59 14.51
CA PHE A 72 -4.42 6.52 15.12
C PHE A 72 -3.50 7.67 14.69
N GLU A 73 -3.98 8.60 13.88
CA GLU A 73 -3.17 9.69 13.28
C GLU A 73 -2.00 9.19 12.42
N VAL A 74 -2.03 7.91 11.99
CA VAL A 74 -0.97 7.28 11.20
C VAL A 74 -1.21 7.51 9.71
N ASP A 75 -0.33 8.27 9.08
CA ASP A 75 -0.26 8.40 7.63
C ASP A 75 0.41 7.16 7.02
N ALA A 76 -0.40 6.26 6.46
CA ALA A 76 0.07 4.99 5.91
C ALA A 76 0.39 5.10 4.41
N PRO A 77 1.68 5.14 4.01
CA PRO A 77 2.05 5.04 2.59
C PRO A 77 1.56 3.72 2.01
N LYS A 78 1.52 3.59 0.69
CA LYS A 78 1.11 2.35 0.01
C LYS A 78 2.22 1.80 -0.84
N ILE A 79 2.28 0.48 -0.92
CA ILE A 79 3.08 -0.22 -1.92
C ILE A 79 2.19 -0.77 -3.03
N PHE A 80 2.47 -0.35 -4.26
CA PHE A 80 1.90 -0.91 -5.47
C PHE A 80 2.88 -1.95 -6.03
N LEU A 81 2.40 -3.17 -6.25
CA LEU A 81 3.11 -4.27 -6.91
C LEU A 81 2.51 -4.48 -8.30
N PHE A 82 3.31 -4.42 -9.34
CA PHE A 82 2.92 -4.61 -10.73
C PHE A 82 3.44 -5.94 -11.24
N PHE A 83 2.54 -6.78 -11.75
CA PHE A 83 2.87 -8.11 -12.22
C PHE A 83 3.38 -8.06 -13.66
N THR A 84 4.37 -8.91 -13.95
CA THR A 84 4.78 -9.17 -15.33
C THR A 84 3.98 -10.30 -15.95
N ARG A 85 4.05 -10.44 -17.27
CA ARG A 85 3.45 -11.56 -18.01
C ARG A 85 3.87 -12.95 -17.50
N LYS A 86 5.07 -13.08 -16.90
CA LYS A 86 5.55 -14.33 -16.31
C LYS A 86 4.73 -14.75 -15.09
N ASN A 87 4.36 -13.77 -14.26
CA ASN A 87 3.68 -13.99 -12.98
C ASN A 87 2.17 -13.79 -13.04
N ASN A 88 1.61 -13.31 -14.15
CA ASN A 88 0.16 -13.18 -14.37
C ASN A 88 -0.53 -14.54 -14.66
N ARG A 89 -0.12 -15.62 -13.98
CA ARG A 89 -0.54 -17.01 -14.26
C ARG A 89 -1.57 -17.59 -13.27
N HIS A 90 -2.29 -16.76 -12.52
CA HIS A 90 -3.41 -17.24 -11.72
C HIS A 90 -4.70 -17.19 -12.56
N GLY A 91 -5.13 -18.37 -13.00
CA GLY A 91 -6.30 -18.56 -13.85
C GLY A 91 -7.53 -17.80 -13.34
N GLN A 92 -8.20 -17.13 -14.29
CA GLN A 92 -9.50 -16.46 -14.23
C GLN A 92 -9.56 -15.03 -13.70
N PHE A 93 -8.53 -14.50 -13.04
CA PHE A 93 -8.46 -13.07 -12.71
C PHE A 93 -7.08 -12.53 -13.05
N THR A 94 -6.95 -11.87 -14.22
CA THR A 94 -5.73 -11.16 -14.64
C THR A 94 -5.53 -9.91 -13.78
N TRP A 95 -5.10 -10.10 -12.54
CA TRP A 95 -4.62 -9.00 -11.71
C TRP A 95 -3.31 -8.52 -12.32
N TRP A 96 -3.29 -7.30 -12.84
CA TRP A 96 -2.08 -6.68 -13.39
C TRP A 96 -1.30 -5.89 -12.33
N TYR A 97 -1.92 -5.63 -11.18
CA TYR A 97 -1.28 -5.06 -10.00
C TYR A 97 -1.95 -5.55 -8.70
N HIS A 98 -1.28 -5.31 -7.58
CA HIS A 98 -1.79 -5.44 -6.23
C HIS A 98 -1.29 -4.28 -5.37
N VAL A 99 -2.01 -3.90 -4.32
CA VAL A 99 -1.63 -2.77 -3.46
C VAL A 99 -2.03 -3.01 -2.00
N ALA A 100 -1.19 -2.54 -1.09
CA ALA A 100 -1.42 -2.59 0.34
C ALA A 100 -0.83 -1.36 1.06
N PRO A 101 -1.41 -0.92 2.20
CA PRO A 101 -0.79 0.07 3.06
C PRO A 101 0.50 -0.46 3.68
N MET A 102 1.35 0.47 4.11
CA MET A 102 2.56 0.21 4.87
C MET A 102 2.61 1.13 6.09
N VAL A 103 3.34 0.71 7.11
CA VAL A 103 3.63 1.52 8.31
C VAL A 103 5.11 1.48 8.60
N ASN A 104 5.67 2.57 9.11
CA ASN A 104 7.06 2.63 9.55
C ASN A 104 7.13 2.28 11.04
N GLU A 105 7.89 1.25 11.41
CA GLU A 105 8.19 0.92 12.80
C GLU A 105 9.69 0.67 12.95
N GLY A 106 10.37 1.54 13.72
CA GLY A 106 11.80 1.44 13.98
C GLY A 106 12.65 1.57 12.70
N GLY A 107 12.26 2.46 11.79
CA GLY A 107 12.96 2.68 10.52
C GLY A 107 12.77 1.57 9.47
N LYS A 108 11.76 0.71 9.65
CA LYS A 108 11.41 -0.35 8.69
C LYS A 108 9.97 -0.19 8.22
N LEU A 109 9.74 -0.33 6.91
CA LEU A 109 8.40 -0.33 6.33
C LEU A 109 7.81 -1.74 6.34
N TRP A 110 6.68 -1.88 7.03
CA TRP A 110 5.91 -3.12 7.16
C TRP A 110 4.63 -3.03 6.34
N VAL A 111 4.40 -4.00 5.47
CA VAL A 111 3.21 -4.10 4.63
C VAL A 111 2.04 -4.67 5.43
N MET A 112 0.90 -4.00 5.33
CA MET A 112 -0.32 -4.23 6.10
C MET A 112 -1.41 -4.78 5.18
N ASP A 113 -1.41 -6.09 4.92
CA ASP A 113 -2.34 -6.71 3.96
C ASP A 113 -3.15 -7.85 4.56
N LYS A 114 -4.26 -7.50 5.22
CA LYS A 114 -5.21 -8.45 5.79
C LYS A 114 -6.20 -8.99 4.74
N GLY A 115 -6.00 -8.65 3.46
CA GLY A 115 -6.87 -9.09 2.37
C GLY A 115 -6.76 -10.59 2.07
N PHE A 116 -5.68 -11.22 2.51
CA PHE A 116 -5.37 -12.63 2.28
C PHE A 116 -5.17 -13.37 3.60
N PRO A 117 -6.19 -13.47 4.47
CA PRO A 117 -6.04 -13.95 5.85
C PRO A 117 -5.53 -15.39 5.97
N LYS A 118 -5.63 -16.20 4.90
CA LYS A 118 -5.06 -17.56 4.85
C LYS A 118 -3.55 -17.59 4.62
N LYS A 119 -2.99 -16.54 4.00
CA LYS A 119 -1.58 -16.44 3.62
C LYS A 119 -0.82 -15.41 4.47
N ILE A 120 -1.49 -14.32 4.84
CA ILE A 120 -0.91 -13.17 5.53
C ILE A 120 -1.67 -12.99 6.84
N THR A 121 -1.04 -13.38 7.94
CA THR A 121 -1.61 -13.36 9.30
C THR A 121 -0.96 -12.32 10.21
N SER A 122 0.08 -11.64 9.74
CA SER A 122 0.82 -10.59 10.44
C SER A 122 1.40 -9.60 9.43
N PRO A 123 1.85 -8.41 9.87
CA PRO A 123 2.63 -7.50 9.03
C PRO A 123 3.87 -8.20 8.48
N LEU A 124 4.17 -7.95 7.21
CA LEU A 124 5.32 -8.54 6.53
C LEU A 124 6.26 -7.45 6.06
N LEU A 125 7.56 -7.72 5.99
CA LEU A 125 8.46 -6.85 5.24
C LEU A 125 8.11 -6.91 3.75
N ARG A 126 8.49 -5.86 3.01
CA ARG A 126 8.24 -5.72 1.57
C ARG A 126 8.49 -7.02 0.80
N ASP A 127 9.69 -7.58 0.95
CA ASP A 127 10.11 -8.74 0.17
C ASP A 127 9.35 -10.01 0.57
N GLU A 128 9.03 -10.16 1.86
CA GLU A 128 8.22 -11.27 2.37
C GLU A 128 6.78 -11.20 1.84
N TRP A 129 6.19 -10.00 1.82
CA TRP A 129 4.87 -9.78 1.25
C TRP A 129 4.85 -10.10 -0.25
N MET A 130 5.82 -9.61 -1.03
CA MET A 130 5.89 -9.87 -2.48
C MET A 130 5.95 -11.37 -2.82
N LYS A 131 6.70 -12.16 -2.04
CA LYS A 131 6.82 -13.62 -2.25
C LYS A 131 5.47 -14.34 -2.24
N ASN A 132 4.46 -13.82 -1.53
CA ASN A 132 3.11 -14.38 -1.52
C ASN A 132 2.38 -14.28 -2.88
N PHE A 133 2.84 -13.38 -3.76
CA PHE A 133 2.22 -13.11 -5.06
C PHE A 133 3.10 -13.50 -6.24
N VAL A 134 4.41 -13.32 -6.13
CA VAL A 134 5.36 -13.59 -7.24
C VAL A 134 6.27 -14.78 -6.98
N GLY A 135 6.25 -15.40 -5.80
CA GLY A 135 7.08 -16.54 -5.43
C GLY A 135 8.49 -16.18 -4.95
N ASP A 136 9.15 -17.16 -4.31
CA ASP A 136 10.39 -16.94 -3.53
C ASP A 136 11.63 -16.53 -4.32
N LYS A 137 11.67 -16.89 -5.61
CA LYS A 137 12.82 -16.65 -6.50
C LYS A 137 12.66 -15.41 -7.37
N SER A 138 11.59 -14.64 -7.17
CA SER A 138 11.28 -13.51 -8.02
C SER A 138 12.16 -12.30 -7.73
N VAL A 139 12.66 -11.67 -8.79
CA VAL A 139 13.42 -10.43 -8.73
C VAL A 139 12.46 -9.27 -9.02
N CYS A 140 12.05 -8.54 -7.99
CA CYS A 140 11.23 -7.34 -8.14
C CYS A 140 12.07 -6.06 -8.15
N LYS A 141 11.72 -5.12 -9.04
CA LYS A 141 12.40 -3.83 -9.17
C LYS A 141 11.51 -2.67 -8.71
N GLU A 142 12.09 -1.72 -7.96
CA GLU A 142 11.42 -0.45 -7.70
C GLU A 142 11.43 0.44 -8.95
N ILE A 143 10.29 1.02 -9.30
CA ILE A 143 10.17 1.99 -10.40
C ILE A 143 10.77 3.32 -9.94
N LYS A 144 11.79 3.80 -10.67
CA LYS A 144 12.52 5.04 -10.35
C LYS A 144 12.05 6.22 -11.21
N PRO A 145 12.31 7.48 -10.79
CA PRO A 145 12.09 8.64 -11.64
C PRO A 145 12.81 8.51 -12.99
N GLY A 146 12.15 8.94 -14.07
CA GLY A 146 12.68 8.86 -15.43
C GLY A 146 12.42 7.54 -16.16
N GLU A 147 11.84 6.54 -15.49
CA GLU A 147 11.43 5.27 -16.12
C GLU A 147 10.05 5.36 -16.78
N ASP A 148 9.87 6.39 -17.60
CA ASP A 148 8.55 6.85 -18.06
C ASP A 148 7.79 5.79 -18.88
N ASP A 149 8.50 4.92 -19.62
CA ASP A 149 7.89 3.83 -20.38
C ASP A 149 7.28 2.73 -19.49
N LEU A 150 7.79 2.57 -18.26
CA LEU A 150 7.17 1.70 -17.26
C LEU A 150 5.96 2.39 -16.63
N VAL A 151 6.07 3.68 -16.33
CA VAL A 151 4.99 4.43 -15.67
C VAL A 151 3.79 4.62 -16.60
N ASP A 152 4.00 4.86 -17.89
CA ASP A 152 2.94 5.00 -18.89
C ASP A 152 2.04 3.75 -18.96
N ARG A 153 2.60 2.57 -18.67
CA ARG A 153 1.83 1.31 -18.64
C ARG A 153 0.80 1.25 -17.52
N MET A 154 0.95 2.05 -16.46
CA MET A 154 -0.03 2.14 -15.39
C MET A 154 -1.36 2.74 -15.86
N PHE A 155 -1.38 3.51 -16.96
CA PHE A 155 -2.62 3.97 -17.59
C PHE A 155 -3.30 2.90 -18.43
N ARG A 156 -2.54 1.93 -18.94
CA ARG A 156 -3.02 0.93 -19.92
C ARG A 156 -3.59 -0.33 -19.29
N GLU A 157 -3.64 -0.38 -17.95
CA GLU A 157 -4.11 -1.52 -17.16
C GLU A 157 -3.50 -2.87 -17.58
N ALA A 158 -2.24 -2.83 -18.01
CA ALA A 158 -1.57 -3.96 -18.62
C ALA A 158 -0.48 -4.53 -17.73
N SER A 159 -0.27 -5.85 -17.81
CA SER A 159 0.91 -6.47 -17.20
C SER A 159 2.20 -5.86 -17.75
N PHE A 160 3.18 -5.72 -16.87
CA PHE A 160 4.48 -5.18 -17.21
C PHE A 160 5.28 -6.19 -18.05
N PRO A 161 6.21 -5.71 -18.91
CA PRO A 161 7.12 -6.59 -19.63
C PRO A 161 8.17 -7.18 -18.66
N VAL A 162 8.56 -8.43 -18.90
CA VAL A 162 9.66 -9.08 -18.16
C VAL A 162 10.99 -8.41 -18.50
N GLU A 163 11.23 -8.19 -19.80
CA GLU A 163 12.42 -7.54 -20.32
C GLU A 163 12.15 -6.07 -20.64
N THR A 164 13.02 -5.19 -20.16
CA THR A 164 13.01 -3.75 -20.44
C THR A 164 14.42 -3.26 -20.72
N GLN A 165 14.56 -1.99 -21.10
CA GLN A 165 15.85 -1.31 -21.10
C GLN A 165 16.51 -1.23 -19.70
N TYR A 166 15.74 -1.47 -18.62
CA TYR A 166 16.21 -1.48 -17.24
C TYR A 166 16.53 -2.89 -16.71
N GLY A 167 16.59 -3.89 -17.59
CA GLY A 167 16.89 -5.29 -17.29
C GLY A 167 15.67 -6.21 -17.25
N SER A 168 15.92 -7.44 -16.80
CA SER A 168 14.95 -8.52 -16.68
C SER A 168 14.44 -8.60 -15.24
N HIS A 169 13.13 -8.39 -15.05
CA HIS A 169 12.50 -8.40 -13.74
C HIS A 169 11.20 -9.19 -13.76
N ASP A 170 10.89 -9.82 -12.64
CA ASP A 170 9.69 -10.64 -12.47
C ASP A 170 8.47 -9.80 -12.06
N CYS A 171 8.72 -8.62 -11.53
CA CYS A 171 7.74 -7.69 -10.95
C CYS A 171 8.34 -6.29 -10.86
N TYR A 172 7.46 -5.30 -10.79
CA TYR A 172 7.85 -3.94 -10.49
C TYR A 172 7.07 -3.45 -9.28
N TYR A 173 7.57 -2.47 -8.55
CA TYR A 173 6.81 -1.88 -7.46
C TYR A 173 7.08 -0.39 -7.30
N LYS A 174 6.17 0.30 -6.60
CA LYS A 174 6.33 1.69 -6.21
C LYS A 174 5.72 1.91 -4.83
N ILE A 175 6.44 2.62 -3.97
CA ILE A 175 5.91 3.09 -2.68
C ILE A 175 5.47 4.55 -2.84
N THR A 176 4.26 4.88 -2.41
CA THR A 176 3.66 6.22 -2.59
C THR A 176 3.04 6.72 -1.28
N PRO A 177 2.78 8.03 -1.16
CA PRO A 177 2.01 8.61 -0.05
C PRO A 177 0.61 8.00 0.12
N ALA A 178 0.00 8.26 1.28
CA ALA A 178 -1.33 7.77 1.64
C ALA A 178 -2.45 8.29 0.73
N GLY A 179 -2.28 9.45 0.07
CA GLY A 179 -3.32 10.02 -0.80
C GLY A 179 -3.54 9.29 -2.13
N TYR A 180 -2.58 8.47 -2.57
CA TYR A 180 -2.65 7.77 -3.86
C TYR A 180 -3.51 6.50 -3.75
N MET A 181 -4.50 6.35 -4.64
CA MET A 181 -5.46 5.24 -4.63
C MET A 181 -5.19 4.20 -5.71
N THR A 182 -4.93 4.65 -6.95
CA THR A 182 -4.84 3.78 -8.13
C THR A 182 -3.50 3.94 -8.86
N PRO A 183 -3.06 2.95 -9.65
CA PRO A 183 -1.89 3.10 -10.52
C PRO A 183 -1.94 4.35 -11.41
N GLY A 184 -3.12 4.70 -11.96
CA GLY A 184 -3.28 5.90 -12.77
C GLY A 184 -3.01 7.19 -11.98
N SER A 185 -3.38 7.25 -10.69
CA SER A 185 -3.03 8.39 -9.83
C SER A 185 -1.52 8.51 -9.58
N VAL A 186 -0.82 7.36 -9.48
CA VAL A 186 0.64 7.32 -9.34
C VAL A 186 1.31 7.80 -10.62
N ALA A 187 0.83 7.34 -11.79
CA ALA A 187 1.37 7.76 -13.08
C ALA A 187 1.16 9.25 -13.37
N LYS A 188 -0.01 9.81 -13.03
CA LYS A 188 -0.27 11.25 -13.15
C LYS A 188 0.75 12.09 -12.40
N HIS A 189 1.13 11.66 -11.19
CA HIS A 189 2.14 12.36 -10.41
C HIS A 189 3.54 12.25 -11.03
N ILE A 190 3.98 11.04 -11.34
CA ILE A 190 5.36 10.80 -11.80
C ILE A 190 5.59 11.42 -13.19
N LEU A 191 4.62 11.29 -14.11
CA LEU A 191 4.77 11.77 -15.48
C LEU A 191 4.34 13.24 -15.67
N GLY A 192 3.63 13.82 -14.70
CA GLY A 192 3.05 15.17 -14.84
C GLY A 192 2.06 15.29 -16.00
N LYS A 193 1.46 14.17 -16.44
CA LYS A 193 0.47 14.11 -17.52
C LYS A 193 -0.59 13.04 -17.26
N ASP A 194 -1.77 13.19 -17.86
CA ASP A 194 -2.83 12.18 -17.80
C ASP A 194 -2.69 11.10 -18.90
N GLU A 195 -3.68 10.20 -18.98
CA GLU A 195 -3.72 9.10 -19.95
C GLU A 195 -3.81 9.55 -21.41
N ASP A 196 -4.29 10.77 -21.66
CA ASP A 196 -4.35 11.40 -22.98
C ASP A 196 -3.05 12.16 -23.31
N GLY A 197 -2.06 12.15 -22.40
CA GLY A 197 -0.81 12.88 -22.51
C GLY A 197 -0.94 14.38 -22.22
N ARG A 198 -2.08 14.86 -21.71
CA ARG A 198 -2.27 16.27 -21.35
C ARG A 198 -1.52 16.57 -20.05
N PRO A 199 -0.81 17.70 -19.95
CA PRO A 199 -0.11 18.08 -18.71
C PRO A 199 -1.08 18.19 -17.53
N VAL A 200 -0.69 17.66 -16.37
CA VAL A 200 -1.44 17.75 -15.12
C VAL A 200 -0.49 17.96 -13.94
N SER A 201 -0.87 18.86 -13.03
CA SER A 201 -0.25 18.92 -11.71
C SER A 201 -1.07 18.03 -10.77
N PHE A 202 -0.48 16.91 -10.34
CA PHE A 202 -1.13 15.96 -9.46
C PHE A 202 -0.27 15.71 -8.23
N ASN A 203 -0.66 16.29 -7.09
CA ASN A 203 -0.09 15.98 -5.79
C ASN A 203 -1.21 15.55 -4.83
N ARG A 204 -0.95 14.52 -4.01
CA ARG A 204 -1.92 13.91 -3.09
C ARG A 204 -1.24 13.59 -1.76
N ASP A 205 -0.98 14.64 -1.00
CA ASP A 205 -0.47 14.51 0.37
C ASP A 205 -1.57 14.00 1.32
N GLU A 206 -2.83 14.35 1.02
CA GLU A 206 -4.02 13.94 1.78
C GLU A 206 -4.93 13.01 0.98
N MET A 207 -5.73 12.22 1.70
CA MET A 207 -6.72 11.32 1.12
C MET A 207 -7.99 12.09 0.74
N ASN A 208 -8.52 11.84 -0.45
CA ASN A 208 -9.76 12.47 -0.89
C ASN A 208 -10.97 11.71 -0.34
N LEU A 209 -11.80 12.38 0.46
CA LEU A 209 -12.93 11.73 1.14
C LEU A 209 -13.97 11.12 0.18
N ASN A 210 -14.14 11.67 -1.03
CA ASN A 210 -15.01 11.07 -2.04
C ASN A 210 -14.40 9.77 -2.59
N GLU A 211 -13.08 9.72 -2.77
CA GLU A 211 -12.38 8.48 -3.14
C GLU A 211 -12.48 7.43 -2.03
N VAL A 212 -12.33 7.82 -0.75
CA VAL A 212 -12.54 6.94 0.40
C VAL A 212 -13.98 6.42 0.46
N TYR A 213 -14.97 7.29 0.25
CA TYR A 213 -16.37 6.90 0.24
C TYR A 213 -16.67 5.91 -0.90
N ASN A 214 -16.19 6.18 -2.11
CA ASN A 214 -16.35 5.29 -3.26
C ASN A 214 -15.64 3.94 -3.04
N ALA A 215 -14.43 3.96 -2.47
CA ALA A 215 -13.71 2.76 -2.06
C ALA A 215 -14.51 1.94 -1.04
N CYS A 216 -15.16 2.61 -0.07
CA CYS A 216 -16.04 1.95 0.89
C CYS A 216 -17.25 1.31 0.23
N LEU A 217 -17.93 2.03 -0.66
CA LEU A 217 -19.08 1.48 -1.37
C LEU A 217 -18.67 0.21 -2.13
N GLU A 218 -17.60 0.28 -2.92
CA GLU A 218 -17.07 -0.85 -3.66
C GLU A 218 -16.70 -2.03 -2.74
N ALA A 219 -16.00 -1.77 -1.63
CA ALA A 219 -15.54 -2.82 -0.74
C ALA A 219 -16.64 -3.47 0.11
N HIS A 220 -17.76 -2.77 0.30
CA HIS A 220 -18.86 -3.19 1.16
C HIS A 220 -20.00 -3.87 0.37
N THR A 221 -20.30 -3.38 -0.82
CA THR A 221 -21.41 -3.88 -1.63
C THR A 221 -21.01 -5.15 -2.35
N ALA A 222 -21.61 -6.28 -1.96
CA ALA A 222 -21.71 -7.41 -2.89
C ALA A 222 -22.58 -6.99 -4.11
N PRO A 223 -22.53 -7.68 -5.25
CA PRO A 223 -23.27 -7.32 -6.47
C PRO A 223 -24.78 -7.02 -6.26
N TRP A 224 -25.39 -7.61 -5.22
CA TRP A 224 -26.81 -7.42 -4.87
C TRP A 224 -27.09 -6.39 -3.75
N GLY A 225 -26.06 -5.89 -3.07
CA GLY A 225 -26.18 -5.05 -1.88
C GLY A 225 -26.51 -3.57 -2.13
N TRP A 226 -26.41 -3.11 -3.38
CA TRP A 226 -26.71 -1.71 -3.75
C TRP A 226 -28.19 -1.34 -3.55
N ALA A 227 -29.10 -2.31 -3.60
CA ALA A 227 -30.54 -2.06 -3.61
C ALA A 227 -31.12 -1.61 -2.24
N VAL A 228 -30.38 -1.76 -1.13
CA VAL A 228 -30.98 -1.67 0.23
C VAL A 228 -30.54 -0.45 1.04
N GLY A 229 -29.71 0.45 0.49
CA GLY A 229 -29.32 1.73 1.13
C GLY A 229 -28.43 1.64 2.39
N ALA A 230 -28.45 0.51 3.10
CA ALA A 230 -27.69 0.29 4.34
C ALA A 230 -26.18 0.46 4.15
N GLY A 231 -25.63 0.01 3.01
CA GLY A 231 -24.21 0.16 2.71
C GLY A 231 -23.76 1.61 2.55
N GLN A 232 -24.61 2.46 1.96
CA GLN A 232 -24.30 3.90 1.85
C GLN A 232 -24.24 4.57 3.21
N GLN A 233 -25.15 4.20 4.13
CA GLN A 233 -25.13 4.76 5.49
C GLN A 233 -23.88 4.30 6.26
N ALA A 234 -23.52 3.02 6.17
CA ALA A 234 -22.30 2.50 6.79
C ALA A 234 -21.05 3.23 6.26
N CYS A 235 -20.96 3.44 4.94
CA CYS A 235 -19.85 4.18 4.34
C CYS A 235 -19.86 5.67 4.66
N ARG A 236 -21.05 6.30 4.78
CA ARG A 236 -21.14 7.67 5.28
C ARG A 236 -20.58 7.79 6.68
N ASN A 237 -20.99 6.88 7.57
CA ASN A 237 -20.49 6.86 8.94
C ASN A 237 -18.98 6.60 8.97
N PHE A 238 -18.49 5.65 8.18
CA PHE A 238 -17.06 5.35 8.09
C PHE A 238 -16.22 6.57 7.70
N VAL A 239 -16.67 7.37 6.73
CA VAL A 239 -15.91 8.54 6.24
C VAL A 239 -16.09 9.76 7.16
N TRP A 240 -17.34 10.12 7.48
CA TRP A 240 -17.65 11.44 8.05
C TRP A 240 -17.99 11.47 9.55
N ASN A 241 -18.13 10.32 10.23
CA ASN A 241 -18.39 10.26 11.67
C ASN A 241 -17.21 9.69 12.45
#